data_AF-A0A971A1M5-F1
#
_entry.id   AF-A0A971A1M5-F1
#
_cell.length_a   1.000
_cell.length_b   1.000
_cell.length_c   1.000
_cell.angle_alpha   90.00
_cell.angle_beta   90.00
_cell.angle_gamma   90.00
#
_symmetry.space_group_name_H-M   'P 1'
#
loop_
_entity.id
_entity.type
_entity.pdbx_description
1 polymer ?
#
loop_
_entity_poly.entity_id
_entity_poly.type
_entity_poly.pdbx_seq_one_letter_code
_entity_poly.pdbx_strand_id
1 'polypeptide(L)'
;MYGFLPAVTGAIPALIVFRFAVVRHLHWKGTRTSTERVLVVVDESLRCAVEEGEPVRNWRRPEDPDRPAAILPAALESGPTWPLSEQESDDLDFYAPPVGIFGLLNRTSTDLGARRLRDILNAPCLSAQYIRQRQEAVRWLARHDTQRIAMMASIVAFRGQSHRLDALVEHLHDGVVLHPHTAASWWIRIWSVVSGLFFALAVVQMLRGQYEWFRWIVLLIAVNLLIARLNRGMLIRLKAAALPLVRLTAALRGLWAMAQQATESLPAEADLGVLRHRFAKVVTEAEVPWLCERLGWLALGGLARSLMNALVFYDLHVCEAIVRRLVSDRQMLLDGLAAMAEFEALASLACFAAERRGTCYPELT
;
A
#
# COMPACT_ATOMS: atom_id res chain seq x y z
N MET A 1 -26.27 5.11 43.66
CA MET A 1 -24.97 4.68 43.14
C MET A 1 -24.77 3.14 43.20
N TYR A 2 -25.83 2.32 43.05
CA TYR A 2 -25.79 0.87 43.31
C TYR A 2 -25.99 -0.04 42.08
N GLY A 3 -26.25 0.50 40.88
CA GLY A 3 -26.47 -0.29 39.66
C GLY A 3 -25.28 -0.35 38.69
N PHE A 4 -24.27 0.50 38.86
CA PHE A 4 -23.18 0.65 37.87
C PHE A 4 -22.04 -0.37 38.05
N LEU A 5 -21.72 -0.74 39.29
CA LEU A 5 -20.63 -1.68 39.60
C LEU A 5 -20.85 -3.10 39.04
N PRO A 6 -22.06 -3.70 39.14
CA PRO A 6 -22.34 -5.04 38.59
C PRO A 6 -22.31 -5.06 37.05
N ALA A 7 -22.79 -4.00 36.42
CA ALA A 7 -22.79 -3.89 34.95
C ALA A 7 -21.36 -3.77 34.39
N VAL A 8 -20.47 -3.03 35.07
CA VAL A 8 -19.05 -2.90 34.67
C VAL A 8 -18.29 -4.22 34.89
N THR A 9 -18.57 -4.95 35.96
CA THR A 9 -17.90 -6.23 36.25
C THR A 9 -18.31 -7.36 35.31
N GLY A 10 -19.55 -7.37 34.78
CA GLY A 10 -19.98 -8.29 33.71
C GLY A 10 -19.52 -7.87 32.30
N ALA A 11 -19.38 -6.57 32.04
CA ALA A 11 -18.97 -6.06 30.73
C ALA A 11 -17.51 -6.37 30.39
N ILE A 12 -16.61 -6.37 31.38
CA ILE A 12 -15.17 -6.61 31.16
C ILE A 12 -14.91 -8.04 30.61
N PRO A 13 -15.40 -9.13 31.24
CA PRO A 13 -15.26 -10.48 30.69
C PRO A 13 -15.86 -10.64 29.30
N ALA A 14 -17.05 -10.05 29.07
CA ALA A 14 -17.70 -10.11 27.76
C ALA A 14 -16.87 -9.40 26.68
N LEU A 15 -16.29 -8.23 26.99
CA LEU A 15 -15.38 -7.51 26.08
C LEU A 15 -14.10 -8.28 25.80
N ILE A 16 -13.54 -8.98 26.79
CA ILE A 16 -12.36 -9.83 26.62
C ILE A 16 -12.67 -11.01 25.70
N VAL A 17 -13.77 -11.73 25.94
CA VAL A 17 -14.21 -12.86 25.09
C VAL A 17 -14.50 -12.38 23.67
N PHE A 18 -15.19 -11.25 23.52
CA PHE A 18 -15.45 -10.64 22.22
C PHE A 18 -14.15 -10.28 21.50
N ARG A 19 -13.22 -9.61 22.17
CA ARG A 19 -11.90 -9.27 21.60
C ARG A 19 -11.15 -10.52 21.17
N PHE A 20 -11.12 -11.57 22.00
CA PHE A 20 -10.47 -12.82 21.67
C PHE A 20 -11.10 -13.49 20.45
N ALA A 21 -12.44 -13.56 20.39
CA ALA A 21 -13.17 -14.11 19.26
C ALA A 21 -12.89 -13.33 17.96
N VAL A 22 -12.87 -12.00 18.02
CA VAL A 22 -12.54 -11.13 16.87
C VAL A 22 -11.10 -11.36 16.41
N VAL A 23 -10.12 -11.35 17.32
CA VAL A 23 -8.71 -11.58 16.98
C VAL A 23 -8.52 -12.95 16.35
N ARG A 24 -9.13 -13.99 16.93
CA ARG A 24 -9.09 -15.35 16.39
C ARG A 24 -9.72 -15.40 15.01
N HIS A 25 -10.92 -14.85 14.83
CA HIS A 25 -11.59 -14.79 13.53
C HIS A 25 -10.73 -14.10 12.46
N LEU A 26 -10.13 -12.96 12.79
CA LEU A 26 -9.25 -12.23 11.87
C LEU A 26 -8.01 -13.06 11.50
N HIS A 27 -7.42 -13.79 12.46
CA HIS A 27 -6.30 -14.69 12.20
C HIS A 27 -6.70 -15.82 11.21
N TRP A 28 -7.77 -16.56 11.49
CA TRP A 28 -8.25 -17.63 10.60
C TRP A 28 -8.63 -17.11 9.22
N LYS A 29 -9.29 -15.95 9.15
CA LYS A 29 -9.61 -15.29 7.89
C LYS A 29 -8.34 -14.94 7.12
N GLY A 30 -7.31 -14.43 7.79
CA GLY A 30 -6.01 -14.12 7.20
C GLY A 30 -5.33 -15.37 6.61
N THR A 31 -5.22 -16.44 7.40
CA THR A 31 -4.63 -17.71 6.96
C THR A 31 -5.37 -18.28 5.76
N ARG A 32 -6.71 -18.36 5.83
CA ARG A 32 -7.54 -18.84 4.72
C ARG A 32 -7.32 -18.01 3.45
N THR A 33 -7.36 -16.68 3.57
CA THR A 33 -7.16 -15.79 2.42
C THR A 33 -5.77 -15.97 1.80
N SER A 34 -4.75 -16.19 2.62
CA SER A 34 -3.39 -16.48 2.15
C SER A 34 -3.33 -17.79 1.36
N THR A 35 -3.90 -18.87 1.92
CA THR A 35 -3.97 -20.17 1.25
C THR A 35 -4.74 -20.10 -0.08
N GLU A 36 -5.88 -19.41 -0.11
CA GLU A 36 -6.66 -19.20 -1.34
C GLU A 36 -5.84 -18.49 -2.42
N ARG A 37 -5.04 -17.47 -2.05
CA ARG A 37 -4.16 -16.77 -3.01
C ARG A 37 -3.02 -17.65 -3.53
N VAL A 38 -2.44 -18.49 -2.68
CA VAL A 38 -1.43 -19.47 -3.09
C VAL A 38 -2.03 -20.46 -4.09
N LEU A 39 -3.22 -20.99 -3.81
CA LEU A 39 -3.91 -21.92 -4.72
C LEU A 39 -4.19 -21.28 -6.08
N VAL A 40 -4.55 -20.00 -6.12
CA VAL A 40 -4.74 -19.27 -7.38
C VAL A 40 -3.45 -19.21 -8.20
N VAL A 41 -2.30 -18.92 -7.58
CA VAL A 41 -1.01 -18.87 -8.30
C VAL A 41 -0.60 -20.26 -8.79
N VAL A 42 -0.79 -21.30 -7.96
CA VAL A 42 -0.48 -22.68 -8.33
C VAL A 42 -1.34 -23.17 -9.49
N ASP A 43 -2.64 -22.90 -9.46
CA ASP A 43 -3.56 -23.25 -10.55
C ASP A 43 -3.14 -22.58 -11.88
N GLU A 44 -2.74 -21.31 -11.83
CA GLU A 44 -2.25 -20.59 -13.01
C GLU A 44 -0.96 -21.19 -13.58
N SER A 45 0.01 -21.53 -12.73
CA SER A 45 1.24 -22.19 -13.17
C SER A 45 0.98 -23.59 -13.73
N LEU A 46 0.03 -24.34 -13.16
CA LEU A 46 -0.35 -25.66 -13.66
C LEU A 46 -1.00 -25.58 -15.04
N ARG A 47 -1.92 -24.62 -15.25
CA ARG A 47 -2.52 -24.39 -16.57
C ARG A 47 -1.45 -24.09 -17.61
N CYS A 48 -0.49 -23.22 -17.32
CA CYS A 48 0.59 -22.95 -18.27
C CYS A 48 1.50 -24.13 -18.58
N ALA A 49 1.70 -25.02 -17.61
CA ALA A 49 2.53 -26.21 -17.80
C ALA A 49 1.82 -27.31 -18.61
N VAL A 50 0.48 -27.30 -18.67
CA VAL A 50 -0.34 -28.37 -19.26
C VAL A 50 -1.08 -27.94 -20.53
N GLU A 51 -1.64 -26.73 -20.54
CA GLU A 51 -2.44 -26.16 -21.62
C GLU A 51 -1.61 -25.12 -22.39
N GLU A 52 -0.96 -25.57 -23.46
CA GLU A 52 -0.24 -24.67 -24.36
C GLU A 52 -1.24 -23.85 -25.20
N GLY A 53 -1.19 -22.52 -25.10
CA GLY A 53 -1.82 -21.63 -26.08
C GLY A 53 -2.80 -20.58 -25.56
N GLU A 54 -3.12 -20.54 -24.26
CA GLU A 54 -3.91 -19.45 -23.67
C GLU A 54 -3.06 -18.60 -22.70
N PRO A 55 -3.13 -17.26 -22.79
CA PRO A 55 -2.39 -16.42 -21.88
C PRO A 55 -3.10 -16.38 -20.51
N VAL A 56 -2.35 -16.57 -19.43
CA VAL A 56 -2.86 -16.43 -18.04
C VAL A 56 -3.33 -15.00 -17.75
N ARG A 57 -2.76 -14.04 -18.47
CA ARG A 57 -3.04 -12.60 -18.34
C ARG A 57 -3.28 -11.97 -19.69
N ASN A 58 -3.60 -10.68 -19.66
CA ASN A 58 -3.77 -9.92 -20.88
C ASN A 58 -2.48 -9.95 -21.72
N TRP A 59 -2.62 -10.25 -23.01
CA TRP A 59 -1.55 -10.21 -24.02
C TRP A 59 -1.35 -8.80 -24.59
N ARG A 60 -2.34 -7.91 -24.41
CA ARG A 60 -2.29 -6.56 -24.95
C ARG A 60 -1.19 -5.75 -24.28
N ARG A 61 -0.56 -4.89 -25.07
CA ARG A 61 0.40 -3.90 -24.58
C ARG A 61 -0.26 -3.06 -23.47
N PRO A 62 0.29 -3.03 -22.25
CA PRO A 62 -0.24 -2.17 -21.21
C PRO A 62 0.06 -0.71 -21.54
N GLU A 63 -0.95 0.15 -21.38
CA GLU A 63 -0.84 1.59 -21.62
C GLU A 63 -0.23 2.29 -20.40
N ASP A 64 0.52 3.35 -20.66
CA ASP A 64 0.95 4.24 -19.59
C ASP A 64 -0.23 5.02 -19.03
N PRO A 65 -0.22 5.34 -17.73
CA PRO A 65 -1.27 6.18 -17.15
C PRO A 65 -1.26 7.56 -17.81
N ASP A 66 -2.45 8.17 -17.95
CA ASP A 66 -2.62 9.51 -18.55
C ASP A 66 -1.74 10.60 -17.91
N ARG A 67 -1.34 10.40 -16.65
CA ARG A 67 -0.48 11.31 -15.89
C ARG A 67 0.95 10.76 -15.81
N PRO A 68 1.95 11.48 -16.33
CA PRO A 68 3.37 11.07 -16.22
C PRO A 68 3.84 10.89 -14.77
N ALA A 69 3.24 11.61 -13.82
CA ALA A 69 3.51 11.48 -12.38
C ALA A 69 3.13 10.11 -11.79
N ALA A 70 2.28 9.32 -12.48
CA ALA A 70 1.92 7.98 -12.07
C ALA A 70 2.92 6.91 -12.54
N ILE A 71 3.94 7.30 -13.32
CA ILE A 71 5.00 6.39 -13.79
C ILE A 71 6.04 6.24 -12.69
N LEU A 72 6.25 5.00 -12.23
CA LEU A 72 7.28 4.68 -11.25
C LEU A 72 8.65 4.63 -11.91
N PRO A 73 9.72 5.11 -11.24
CA PRO A 73 11.07 4.87 -11.70
C PRO A 73 11.41 3.38 -11.63
N ALA A 74 12.38 2.94 -12.44
CA ALA A 74 12.94 1.60 -12.32
C ALA A 74 13.57 1.40 -10.93
N ALA A 75 13.29 0.25 -10.30
CA ALA A 75 13.91 -0.08 -9.01
C ALA A 75 15.30 -0.72 -9.17
N LEU A 76 15.56 -1.29 -10.35
CA LEU A 76 16.87 -1.81 -10.73
C LEU A 76 17.45 -0.97 -11.85
N GLU A 77 18.75 -0.71 -11.77
CA GLU A 77 19.47 -0.08 -12.87
C GLU A 77 19.37 -0.96 -14.10
N SER A 78 18.94 -0.35 -15.19
CA SER A 78 19.04 -0.95 -16.52
C SER A 78 20.08 -0.09 -17.22
N GLY A 79 21.24 -0.67 -17.55
CA GLY A 79 22.29 0.03 -18.28
C GLY A 79 21.82 0.52 -19.66
N PRO A 80 22.72 0.73 -20.64
CA PRO A 80 22.28 1.14 -21.97
C PRO A 80 21.26 0.15 -22.54
N THR A 81 20.16 0.68 -23.10
CA THR A 81 19.08 -0.10 -23.70
C THR A 81 18.90 0.30 -25.16
N TRP A 82 18.31 -0.61 -25.94
CA TRP A 82 17.89 -0.33 -27.31
C TRP A 82 16.35 -0.32 -27.36
N PRO A 83 15.71 0.86 -27.43
CA PRO A 83 14.25 0.91 -27.54
C PRO A 83 13.82 0.40 -28.91
N LEU A 84 12.97 -0.63 -28.90
CA LEU A 84 12.35 -1.15 -30.11
C LEU A 84 11.32 -0.16 -30.66
N SER A 85 11.33 0.01 -31.97
CA SER A 85 10.29 0.70 -32.71
C SER A 85 8.98 -0.11 -32.70
N GLU A 86 7.87 0.55 -33.06
CA GLU A 86 6.59 -0.14 -33.21
C GLU A 86 6.66 -1.21 -34.29
N GLN A 87 7.32 -0.92 -35.42
CA GLN A 87 7.54 -1.89 -36.49
C GLN A 87 8.32 -3.12 -36.01
N GLU A 88 9.44 -2.94 -35.29
CA GLU A 88 10.21 -4.07 -34.74
C GLU A 88 9.41 -4.87 -33.72
N SER A 89 8.55 -4.22 -32.94
CA SER A 89 7.69 -4.89 -31.95
C SER A 89 6.60 -5.73 -32.63
N ASP A 90 6.03 -5.22 -33.72
CA ASP A 90 5.02 -5.91 -34.52
C ASP A 90 5.63 -7.07 -35.31
N ASP A 91 6.79 -6.87 -35.94
CA ASP A 91 7.53 -7.91 -36.68
C ASP A 91 7.94 -9.10 -35.78
N LEU A 92 8.14 -8.86 -34.48
CA LEU A 92 8.46 -9.88 -33.49
C LEU A 92 7.21 -10.46 -32.78
N ASP A 93 6.00 -10.09 -33.22
CA ASP A 93 4.73 -10.53 -32.64
C ASP A 93 4.66 -10.32 -31.11
N PHE A 94 5.23 -9.22 -30.59
CA PHE A 94 5.29 -8.98 -29.15
C PHE A 94 3.92 -8.96 -28.51
N TYR A 95 2.97 -8.29 -29.16
CA TYR A 95 1.62 -8.06 -28.67
C TYR A 95 0.56 -8.61 -29.64
N ALA A 96 0.93 -9.55 -30.52
CA ALA A 96 0.00 -10.10 -31.50
C ALA A 96 -1.07 -11.01 -30.84
N PRO A 97 -2.35 -10.95 -31.28
CA PRO A 97 -3.35 -11.92 -30.86
C PRO A 97 -3.02 -13.32 -31.42
N PRO A 98 -3.39 -14.41 -30.73
CA PRO A 98 -4.16 -14.45 -29.49
C PRO A 98 -3.33 -14.35 -28.20
N VAL A 99 -1.99 -14.46 -28.27
CA VAL A 99 -1.10 -14.56 -27.10
C VAL A 99 0.11 -13.62 -27.18
N GLY A 100 0.84 -13.61 -28.31
CA GLY A 100 2.07 -12.85 -28.47
C GLY A 100 3.19 -13.23 -27.47
N ILE A 101 4.40 -12.69 -27.65
CA ILE A 101 5.50 -12.93 -26.70
C ILE A 101 5.16 -12.36 -25.32
N PHE A 102 4.54 -11.19 -25.27
CA PHE A 102 4.14 -10.57 -24.01
C PHE A 102 3.12 -11.43 -23.25
N GLY A 103 2.05 -11.90 -23.88
CA GLY A 103 1.05 -12.73 -23.20
C GLY A 103 1.58 -14.10 -22.78
N LEU A 104 2.55 -14.67 -23.53
CA LEU A 104 3.26 -15.89 -23.11
C LEU A 104 4.02 -15.66 -21.80
N LEU A 105 4.67 -14.51 -21.65
CA LEU A 105 5.50 -14.18 -20.49
C LEU A 105 4.70 -13.60 -19.32
N ASN A 106 3.61 -12.88 -19.57
CA ASN A 106 2.90 -12.08 -18.58
C ASN A 106 2.16 -12.95 -17.54
N ARG A 107 2.60 -12.84 -16.28
CA ARG A 107 2.03 -13.46 -15.08
C ARG A 107 1.80 -12.42 -13.98
N THR A 108 1.93 -11.14 -14.28
CA THR A 108 1.80 -10.08 -13.29
C THR A 108 0.36 -10.01 -12.78
N SER A 109 0.22 -9.56 -11.53
CA SER A 109 -1.08 -9.34 -10.87
C SER A 109 -1.49 -7.88 -10.90
N THR A 110 -0.57 -6.96 -11.21
CA THR A 110 -0.82 -5.51 -11.30
C THR A 110 -0.40 -4.92 -12.64
N ASP A 111 -1.00 -3.77 -12.99
CA ASP A 111 -0.62 -3.00 -14.18
C ASP A 111 0.76 -2.34 -14.01
N LEU A 112 1.21 -2.06 -12.77
CA LEU A 112 2.57 -1.60 -12.51
C LEU A 112 3.59 -2.67 -12.94
N GLY A 113 3.38 -3.93 -12.52
CA GLY A 113 4.21 -5.05 -12.94
C GLY A 113 4.13 -5.30 -14.45
N ALA A 114 2.93 -5.23 -15.04
CA ALA A 114 2.74 -5.43 -16.47
C ALA A 114 3.48 -4.37 -17.30
N ARG A 115 3.37 -3.09 -16.92
CA ARG A 115 4.13 -1.98 -17.53
C ARG A 115 5.63 -2.19 -17.36
N ARG A 116 6.09 -2.64 -16.18
CA ARG A 116 7.52 -2.91 -15.99
C ARG A 116 8.03 -4.05 -16.86
N LEU A 117 7.25 -5.14 -17.00
CA LEU A 117 7.57 -6.23 -17.93
C LEU A 117 7.63 -5.74 -19.38
N ARG A 118 6.65 -4.92 -19.79
CA ARG A 118 6.63 -4.26 -21.11
C ARG A 118 7.90 -3.44 -21.33
N ASP A 119 8.32 -2.65 -20.35
CA ASP A 119 9.53 -1.82 -20.48
C ASP A 119 10.80 -2.66 -20.64
N ILE A 120 10.89 -3.79 -19.91
CA ILE A 120 12.02 -4.74 -20.04
C ILE A 120 12.07 -5.36 -21.45
N LEU A 121 10.92 -5.66 -22.04
CA LEU A 121 10.83 -6.28 -23.37
C LEU A 121 11.03 -5.27 -24.50
N ASN A 122 10.40 -4.09 -24.39
CA ASN A 122 10.46 -3.05 -25.42
C ASN A 122 11.79 -2.29 -25.44
N ALA A 123 12.60 -2.39 -24.39
CA ALA A 123 13.93 -1.79 -24.35
C ALA A 123 14.97 -2.82 -23.86
N PRO A 124 15.34 -3.81 -24.70
CA PRO A 124 16.35 -4.80 -24.35
C PRO A 124 17.66 -4.13 -23.89
N CYS A 125 18.27 -4.70 -22.85
CA CYS A 125 19.53 -4.19 -22.33
C CYS A 125 20.68 -4.59 -23.25
N LEU A 126 21.64 -3.69 -23.46
CA LEU A 126 22.82 -3.89 -24.29
C LEU A 126 24.06 -4.30 -23.47
N SER A 127 23.99 -4.18 -22.14
CA SER A 127 25.12 -4.49 -21.27
C SER A 127 25.07 -5.93 -20.76
N ALA A 128 26.13 -6.69 -21.06
CA ALA A 128 26.28 -8.06 -20.59
C ALA A 128 26.20 -8.18 -19.06
N GLN A 129 26.74 -7.21 -18.32
CA GLN A 129 26.68 -7.21 -16.86
C GLN A 129 25.23 -7.20 -16.33
N TYR A 130 24.41 -6.25 -16.79
CA TYR A 130 23.03 -6.11 -16.34
C TYR A 130 22.14 -7.26 -16.85
N ILE A 131 22.42 -7.80 -18.05
CA ILE A 131 21.73 -9.01 -18.52
C ILE A 131 22.06 -10.20 -17.61
N ARG A 132 23.34 -10.41 -17.23
CA ARG A 132 23.73 -11.50 -16.30
C ARG A 132 23.06 -11.35 -14.93
N GLN A 133 23.03 -10.14 -14.35
CA GLN A 133 22.35 -9.88 -13.08
C GLN A 133 20.86 -10.23 -13.14
N ARG A 134 20.18 -9.84 -14.22
CA ARG A 134 18.77 -10.22 -14.44
C ARG A 134 18.60 -11.72 -14.61
N GLN A 135 19.47 -12.38 -15.38
CA GLN A 135 19.43 -13.84 -15.54
C GLN A 135 19.63 -14.55 -14.20
N GLU A 136 20.52 -14.07 -13.34
CA GLU A 136 20.74 -14.61 -11.99
C GLU A 136 19.48 -14.48 -11.12
N ALA A 137 18.85 -13.30 -11.12
CA ALA A 137 17.60 -13.07 -10.40
C ALA A 137 16.48 -14.01 -10.88
N VAL A 138 16.29 -14.13 -12.21
CA VAL A 138 15.29 -15.02 -12.81
C VAL A 138 15.59 -16.48 -12.49
N ARG A 139 16.85 -16.93 -12.58
CA ARG A 139 17.26 -18.30 -12.23
C ARG A 139 17.00 -18.61 -10.76
N TRP A 140 17.31 -17.67 -9.87
CA TRP A 140 17.07 -17.84 -8.45
C TRP A 140 15.57 -18.01 -8.19
N LEU A 141 14.74 -17.10 -8.71
CA LEU A 141 13.28 -17.17 -8.56
C LEU A 141 12.70 -18.45 -9.18
N ALA A 142 13.22 -18.91 -10.31
CA ALA A 142 12.77 -20.14 -10.98
C ALA A 142 13.10 -21.41 -10.16
N ARG A 143 14.18 -21.41 -9.37
CA ARG A 143 14.60 -22.55 -8.53
C ARG A 143 13.98 -22.53 -7.12
N HIS A 144 13.41 -21.42 -6.70
CA HIS A 144 12.87 -21.21 -5.36
C HIS A 144 11.34 -21.04 -5.42
N ASP A 145 10.64 -22.09 -5.88
CA ASP A 145 9.21 -22.08 -6.16
C ASP A 145 8.37 -21.62 -4.96
N THR A 146 8.67 -22.12 -3.75
CA THR A 146 7.94 -21.76 -2.53
C THR A 146 7.99 -20.26 -2.26
N GLN A 147 9.18 -19.66 -2.37
CA GLN A 147 9.39 -18.22 -2.16
C GLN A 147 8.73 -17.41 -3.27
N ARG A 148 8.90 -17.82 -4.54
CA ARG A 148 8.26 -17.17 -5.70
C ARG A 148 6.75 -17.16 -5.56
N ILE A 149 6.14 -18.32 -5.30
CA ILE A 149 4.69 -18.50 -5.17
C ILE A 149 4.16 -17.71 -3.97
N ALA A 150 4.81 -17.76 -2.81
CA ALA A 150 4.37 -17.00 -1.63
C ALA A 150 4.39 -15.48 -1.90
N MET A 151 5.44 -15.00 -2.55
CA MET A 151 5.55 -13.60 -2.96
C MET A 151 4.48 -13.20 -3.97
N MET A 152 4.30 -13.97 -5.05
CA MET A 152 3.24 -13.73 -6.04
C MET A 152 1.84 -13.75 -5.38
N ALA A 153 1.60 -14.70 -4.46
CA ALA A 153 0.35 -14.81 -3.71
C ALA A 153 0.07 -13.55 -2.86
N SER A 154 1.10 -12.91 -2.30
CA SER A 154 0.94 -11.65 -1.56
C SER A 154 0.41 -10.52 -2.45
N ILE A 155 0.75 -10.55 -3.76
CA ILE A 155 0.38 -9.52 -4.74
C ILE A 155 -1.00 -9.81 -5.37
N VAL A 156 -1.49 -11.04 -5.34
CA VAL A 156 -2.86 -11.41 -5.80
C VAL A 156 -3.93 -10.50 -5.20
N ALA A 157 -3.70 -10.01 -3.98
CA ALA A 157 -4.58 -9.04 -3.30
C ALA A 157 -4.90 -7.79 -4.13
N PHE A 158 -3.99 -7.39 -5.02
CA PHE A 158 -4.10 -6.18 -5.85
C PHE A 158 -4.77 -6.42 -7.20
N ARG A 159 -5.11 -7.67 -7.56
CA ARG A 159 -5.81 -7.94 -8.82
C ARG A 159 -7.15 -7.21 -8.85
N GLY A 160 -7.41 -6.51 -9.96
CA GLY A 160 -8.58 -5.64 -10.11
C GLY A 160 -8.53 -4.35 -9.29
N GLN A 161 -7.42 -4.07 -8.60
CA GLN A 161 -7.19 -2.86 -7.81
C GLN A 161 -6.10 -1.95 -8.40
N SER A 162 -5.73 -2.12 -9.67
CA SER A 162 -4.73 -1.28 -10.35
C SER A 162 -5.04 0.22 -10.21
N HIS A 163 -6.31 0.61 -10.35
CA HIS A 163 -6.77 1.99 -10.15
C HIS A 163 -6.41 2.56 -8.75
N ARG A 164 -6.33 1.71 -7.71
CA ARG A 164 -5.93 2.14 -6.35
C ARG A 164 -4.42 2.26 -6.24
N LEU A 165 -3.67 1.41 -6.92
CA LEU A 165 -2.21 1.51 -6.98
C LEU A 165 -1.80 2.76 -7.74
N ASP A 166 -2.40 3.02 -8.90
CA ASP A 166 -2.14 4.21 -9.71
C ASP A 166 -2.54 5.47 -8.93
N ALA A 167 -3.72 5.49 -8.31
CA ALA A 167 -4.13 6.59 -7.44
C ALA A 167 -3.19 6.80 -6.24
N LEU A 168 -2.58 5.74 -5.70
CA LEU A 168 -1.58 5.85 -4.64
C LEU A 168 -0.27 6.44 -5.17
N VAL A 169 0.23 5.99 -6.32
CA VAL A 169 1.42 6.55 -6.96
C VAL A 169 1.21 8.03 -7.27
N GLU A 170 0.05 8.39 -7.83
CA GLU A 170 -0.36 9.78 -8.08
C GLU A 170 -0.37 10.59 -6.79
N HIS A 171 -1.03 10.12 -5.73
CA HIS A 171 -1.07 10.84 -4.45
C HIS A 171 0.32 11.03 -3.83
N LEU A 172 1.23 10.07 -4.03
CA LEU A 172 2.60 10.16 -3.55
C LEU A 172 3.44 11.13 -4.42
N HIS A 173 3.25 11.16 -5.74
CA HIS A 173 3.98 12.05 -6.65
C HIS A 173 3.49 13.49 -6.65
N ASP A 174 2.18 13.68 -6.68
CA ASP A 174 1.47 14.97 -6.63
C ASP A 174 1.57 15.61 -5.22
N GLY A 175 2.74 15.53 -4.58
CA GLY A 175 3.07 16.16 -3.29
C GLY A 175 2.96 17.70 -3.27
N VAL A 176 2.12 18.29 -4.12
CA VAL A 176 2.03 19.69 -4.53
C VAL A 176 0.88 20.45 -3.84
N VAL A 177 0.04 19.83 -2.99
CA VAL A 177 -0.94 20.60 -2.18
C VAL A 177 -0.64 20.56 -0.68
N LEU A 178 0.33 19.75 -0.24
CA LEU A 178 0.68 19.58 1.16
C LEU A 178 1.89 20.43 1.53
N HIS A 179 1.77 21.76 1.37
CA HIS A 179 2.73 22.67 1.97
C HIS A 179 2.78 22.41 3.49
N PRO A 180 3.97 22.17 4.08
CA PRO A 180 4.16 22.00 5.52
C PRO A 180 3.60 23.16 6.34
N HIS A 181 3.39 24.33 5.72
CA HIS A 181 2.77 25.50 6.33
C HIS A 181 1.25 25.39 6.53
N THR A 182 0.60 24.31 6.06
CA THR A 182 -0.72 23.90 6.56
C THR A 182 -0.63 23.08 7.85
N ALA A 183 0.51 23.16 8.55
CA ALA A 183 0.55 22.84 9.95
C ALA A 183 -0.60 23.60 10.62
N ALA A 184 -1.45 22.88 11.36
CA ALA A 184 -2.39 23.50 12.27
C ALA A 184 -1.60 24.57 13.02
N SER A 185 -1.97 25.84 12.85
CA SER A 185 -1.20 26.92 13.43
C SER A 185 -0.99 26.56 14.89
N TRP A 186 0.26 26.56 15.35
CA TRP A 186 0.68 25.95 16.61
C TRP A 186 -0.22 26.31 17.80
N TRP A 187 -0.85 27.50 17.76
CA TRP A 187 -1.87 27.92 18.71
C TRP A 187 -3.13 27.03 18.76
N ILE A 188 -3.62 26.48 17.63
CA ILE A 188 -4.77 25.56 17.59
C ILE A 188 -4.44 24.27 18.34
N ARG A 189 -3.19 23.81 18.24
CA ARG A 189 -2.73 22.62 18.96
C ARG A 189 -2.70 22.85 20.46
N ILE A 190 -2.12 23.98 20.89
CA ILE A 190 -2.11 24.36 22.30
C ILE A 190 -3.55 24.52 22.80
N TRP A 191 -4.39 25.25 22.06
CA TRP A 191 -5.79 25.44 22.40
C TRP A 191 -6.55 24.12 22.50
N SER A 192 -6.29 23.17 21.60
CA SER A 192 -6.90 21.85 21.65
C SER A 192 -6.52 21.07 22.92
N VAL A 193 -5.28 21.15 23.37
CA VAL A 193 -4.84 20.49 24.62
C VAL A 193 -5.51 21.17 25.82
N VAL A 194 -5.50 22.50 25.86
CA VAL A 194 -6.15 23.29 26.90
C VAL A 194 -7.66 23.00 26.96
N SER A 195 -8.33 22.96 25.81
CA SER A 195 -9.75 22.66 25.68
C SER A 195 -10.08 21.25 26.17
N GLY A 196 -9.26 20.26 25.83
CA GLY A 196 -9.40 18.88 26.31
C GLY A 196 -9.24 18.75 27.84
N LEU A 197 -8.22 19.40 28.41
CA LEU A 197 -7.99 19.43 29.85
C LEU A 197 -9.12 20.14 30.59
N PHE A 198 -9.59 21.27 30.06
CA PHE A 198 -10.70 22.02 30.62
C PHE A 198 -12.00 21.22 30.59
N PHE A 199 -12.28 20.52 29.48
CA PHE A 199 -13.43 19.62 29.38
C PHE A 199 -13.37 18.50 30.43
N ALA A 200 -12.21 17.83 30.57
CA ALA A 200 -12.02 16.78 31.56
C ALA A 200 -12.25 17.29 33.00
N LEU A 201 -11.72 18.48 33.33
CA LEU A 201 -11.95 19.13 34.62
C LEU A 201 -13.43 19.41 34.85
N ALA A 202 -14.13 19.98 33.85
CA ALA A 202 -15.55 20.28 33.95
C ALA A 202 -16.40 19.03 34.20
N VAL A 203 -16.09 17.91 33.52
CA VAL A 203 -16.75 16.62 33.74
C VAL A 203 -16.52 16.11 35.16
N VAL A 204 -15.29 16.17 35.69
CA VAL A 204 -14.99 15.75 37.07
C VAL A 204 -15.78 16.57 38.09
N GLN A 205 -15.90 17.88 37.88
CA GLN A 205 -16.65 18.76 38.77
C GLN A 205 -18.17 18.51 38.71
N MET A 206 -18.71 18.20 37.52
CA MET A 206 -20.11 17.78 37.39
C MET A 206 -20.38 16.46 38.13
N LEU A 207 -19.47 15.49 38.07
CA LEU A 207 -19.59 14.23 38.81
C LEU A 207 -19.56 14.43 40.33
N ARG A 208 -18.95 15.54 40.80
CA ARG A 208 -18.98 15.97 42.21
C ARG A 208 -20.26 16.74 42.58
N GLY A 209 -21.24 16.82 41.69
CA GLY A 209 -22.53 17.48 41.90
C GLY A 209 -22.56 18.97 41.58
N GLN A 210 -21.47 19.54 41.05
CA GLN A 210 -21.42 20.96 40.65
C GLN A 210 -21.93 21.14 39.22
N TYR A 211 -23.25 21.07 39.02
CA TYR A 211 -23.86 21.11 37.69
C TYR A 211 -23.69 22.45 36.94
N GLU A 212 -23.35 23.54 37.62
CA GLU A 212 -23.03 24.84 36.99
C GLU A 212 -21.88 24.75 35.96
N TRP A 213 -20.99 23.76 36.10
CA TRP A 213 -19.92 23.50 35.13
C TRP A 213 -20.42 23.13 33.73
N PHE A 214 -21.68 22.72 33.60
CA PHE A 214 -22.29 22.48 32.29
C PHE A 214 -22.29 23.73 31.40
N ARG A 215 -22.52 24.93 31.97
CA ARG A 215 -22.53 26.20 31.21
C ARG A 215 -21.16 26.47 30.57
N TRP A 216 -20.08 26.12 31.27
CA TRP A 216 -18.72 26.25 30.76
C TRP A 216 -18.40 25.26 29.64
N ILE A 217 -18.95 24.04 29.68
CA ILE A 217 -18.83 23.09 28.56
C ILE A 217 -19.54 23.63 27.31
N VAL A 218 -20.75 24.17 27.47
CA VAL A 218 -21.49 24.78 26.35
C VAL A 218 -20.71 25.95 25.75
N LEU A 219 -20.15 26.83 26.59
CA LEU A 219 -19.30 27.94 26.14
C LEU A 219 -18.05 27.43 25.40
N LEU A 220 -17.37 26.41 25.93
CA LEU A 220 -16.20 25.80 25.30
C LEU A 220 -16.52 25.30 23.88
N ILE A 221 -17.64 24.59 23.73
CA ILE A 221 -18.09 24.09 22.43
C ILE A 221 -18.38 25.25 21.48
N ALA A 222 -19.05 26.31 21.94
CA ALA A 222 -19.32 27.49 21.12
C ALA A 222 -18.04 28.18 20.63
N VAL A 223 -17.04 28.35 21.51
CA VAL A 223 -15.72 28.89 21.16
C VAL A 223 -15.00 28.00 20.15
N ASN A 224 -15.00 26.68 20.36
CA ASN A 224 -14.36 25.74 19.44
C ASN A 224 -15.02 25.74 18.05
N LEU A 225 -16.35 25.84 17.99
CA LEU A 225 -17.09 25.96 16.73
C LEU A 225 -16.75 27.26 16.00
N LEU A 226 -16.60 28.37 16.72
CA LEU A 226 -16.16 29.64 16.14
C LEU A 226 -14.74 29.52 15.56
N ILE A 227 -13.79 28.95 16.32
CA ILE A 227 -12.42 28.69 15.87
C ILE A 227 -12.41 27.81 14.61
N ALA A 228 -13.20 26.73 14.60
CA ALA A 228 -13.31 25.85 13.44
C ALA A 228 -13.87 26.59 12.21
N ARG A 229 -14.84 27.49 12.42
CA ARG A 229 -15.43 28.30 11.34
C ARG A 229 -14.43 29.29 10.76
N LEU A 230 -13.66 29.97 11.61
CA LEU A 230 -12.60 30.89 11.18
C LEU A 230 -11.48 30.18 10.41
N ASN A 231 -11.19 28.93 10.77
CA ASN A 231 -10.13 28.12 10.14
C ASN A 231 -10.65 27.12 9.09
N ARG A 232 -11.88 27.31 8.60
CA ARG A 232 -12.58 26.35 7.72
C ARG A 232 -11.77 26.02 6.46
N GLY A 233 -11.14 27.00 5.83
CA GLY A 233 -10.35 26.79 4.60
C GLY A 233 -9.13 25.89 4.81
N MET A 234 -8.45 26.00 5.96
CA MET A 234 -7.35 25.11 6.32
C MET A 234 -7.86 23.68 6.58
N LEU A 235 -8.94 23.55 7.36
CA LEU A 235 -9.56 22.24 7.66
C LEU A 235 -10.03 21.52 6.39
N ILE A 236 -10.62 22.25 5.44
CA ILE A 236 -11.05 21.68 4.16
C ILE A 236 -9.85 21.16 3.37
N ARG A 237 -8.79 21.94 3.23
CA ARG A 237 -7.57 21.52 2.51
C ARG A 237 -6.93 20.29 3.13
N LEU A 238 -6.81 20.27 4.45
CA LEU A 238 -6.20 19.15 5.17
C LEU A 238 -7.04 17.87 5.05
N LYS A 239 -8.38 17.99 5.16
CA LYS A 239 -9.29 16.87 4.90
C LYS A 239 -9.26 16.40 3.46
N ALA A 240 -9.19 17.31 2.49
CA ALA A 240 -9.09 16.98 1.08
C ALA A 240 -7.81 16.19 0.76
N ALA A 241 -6.72 16.44 1.49
CA ALA A 241 -5.49 15.67 1.36
C ALA A 241 -5.52 14.30 2.06
N ALA A 242 -6.11 14.22 3.26
CA ALA A 242 -6.08 12.98 4.06
C ALA A 242 -7.21 11.99 3.71
N LEU A 243 -8.40 12.48 3.33
CA LEU A 243 -9.58 11.63 3.13
C LEU A 243 -9.46 10.65 1.94
N PRO A 244 -8.85 11.01 0.79
CA PRO A 244 -8.63 10.06 -0.30
C PRO A 244 -7.80 8.84 0.13
N LEU A 245 -6.82 9.02 1.03
CA LEU A 245 -5.96 7.95 1.53
C LEU A 245 -6.73 6.86 2.28
N VAL A 246 -7.93 7.16 2.81
CA VAL A 246 -8.79 6.16 3.45
C VAL A 246 -9.16 5.06 2.45
N ARG A 247 -9.41 5.42 1.19
CA ARG A 247 -9.71 4.46 0.11
C ARG A 247 -8.48 3.66 -0.32
N LEU A 248 -7.29 4.23 -0.10
CA LEU A 248 -5.99 3.64 -0.45
C LEU A 248 -5.39 2.79 0.67
N THR A 249 -6.06 2.71 1.83
CA THR A 249 -5.58 1.94 3.00
C THR A 249 -5.35 0.46 2.67
N ALA A 250 -6.18 -0.12 1.81
CA ALA A 250 -6.00 -1.51 1.35
C ALA A 250 -4.71 -1.67 0.53
N ALA A 251 -4.37 -0.69 -0.31
CA ALA A 251 -3.16 -0.72 -1.12
C ALA A 251 -1.90 -0.59 -0.25
N LEU A 252 -1.90 0.35 0.70
CA LEU A 252 -0.81 0.53 1.68
C LEU A 252 -0.59 -0.73 2.52
N ARG A 253 -1.67 -1.32 3.04
CA ARG A 253 -1.58 -2.54 3.85
C ARG A 253 -1.12 -3.74 3.02
N GLY A 254 -1.53 -3.83 1.76
CA GLY A 254 -1.04 -4.83 0.81
C GLY A 254 0.45 -4.67 0.53
N LEU A 255 0.92 -3.42 0.32
CA LEU A 255 2.32 -3.13 0.02
C LEU A 255 3.20 -3.53 1.21
N TRP A 256 2.77 -3.19 2.42
CA TRP A 256 3.47 -3.60 3.64
C TRP A 256 3.53 -5.11 3.82
N ALA A 257 2.42 -5.83 3.59
CA ALA A 257 2.40 -7.29 3.69
C ALA A 257 3.33 -7.95 2.65
N MET A 258 3.35 -7.44 1.42
CA MET A 258 4.29 -7.88 0.38
C MET A 258 5.73 -7.58 0.78
N ALA A 259 6.01 -6.38 1.29
CA ALA A 259 7.35 -5.98 1.73
C ALA A 259 7.88 -6.84 2.89
N GLN A 260 7.01 -7.25 3.82
CA GLN A 260 7.35 -8.22 4.86
C GLN A 260 7.74 -9.57 4.26
N GLN A 261 6.88 -10.13 3.41
CA GLN A 261 7.14 -11.40 2.73
C GLN A 261 8.46 -11.34 1.94
N ALA A 262 8.74 -10.22 1.28
CA ALA A 262 9.94 -10.01 0.48
C ALA A 262 11.21 -9.98 1.33
N THR A 263 11.14 -9.30 2.49
CA THR A 263 12.27 -9.17 3.41
C THR A 263 12.69 -10.53 3.99
N GLU A 264 11.72 -11.43 4.18
CA GLU A 264 11.92 -12.79 4.66
C GLU A 264 12.32 -13.78 3.55
N SER A 265 11.79 -13.60 2.34
CA SER A 265 11.88 -14.60 1.27
C SER A 265 13.01 -14.35 0.27
N LEU A 266 13.35 -13.08 0.00
CA LEU A 266 14.33 -12.75 -1.03
C LEU A 266 15.77 -12.89 -0.50
N PRO A 267 16.72 -13.28 -1.37
CA PRO A 267 18.14 -13.34 -1.04
C PRO A 267 18.72 -11.93 -0.82
N ALA A 268 19.88 -11.84 -0.18
CA ALA A 268 20.56 -10.56 0.07
C ALA A 268 21.48 -10.14 -1.08
N GLU A 269 21.68 -11.02 -2.05
CA GLU A 269 22.65 -10.89 -3.13
C GLU A 269 22.05 -10.27 -4.40
N ALA A 270 22.88 -9.56 -5.15
CA ALA A 270 22.58 -9.01 -6.48
C ALA A 270 21.27 -8.18 -6.51
N ASP A 271 20.58 -8.18 -7.65
CA ASP A 271 19.36 -7.40 -7.89
C ASP A 271 18.24 -7.73 -6.89
N LEU A 272 18.08 -9.01 -6.54
CA LEU A 272 17.08 -9.42 -5.55
C LEU A 272 17.40 -8.87 -4.15
N GLY A 273 18.67 -8.72 -3.80
CA GLY A 273 19.12 -8.02 -2.60
C GLY A 273 18.77 -6.53 -2.59
N VAL A 274 18.85 -5.87 -3.74
CA VAL A 274 18.41 -4.47 -3.89
C VAL A 274 16.90 -4.35 -3.65
N LEU A 275 16.10 -5.23 -4.24
CA LEU A 275 14.65 -5.27 -4.01
C LEU A 275 14.33 -5.53 -2.54
N ARG A 276 14.98 -6.53 -1.93
CA ARG A 276 14.85 -6.85 -0.51
C ARG A 276 15.15 -5.65 0.37
N HIS A 277 16.22 -4.90 0.09
CA HIS A 277 16.58 -3.71 0.85
C HIS A 277 15.53 -2.61 0.75
N ARG A 278 14.98 -2.36 -0.46
CA ARG A 278 13.88 -1.39 -0.65
C ARG A 278 12.62 -1.80 0.12
N PHE A 279 12.26 -3.08 0.11
CA PHE A 279 11.16 -3.59 0.91
C PHE A 279 11.42 -3.49 2.41
N ALA A 280 12.63 -3.79 2.86
CA ALA A 280 13.00 -3.66 4.27
C ALA A 280 12.77 -2.24 4.79
N LYS A 281 13.15 -1.21 4.02
CA LYS A 281 12.86 0.20 4.35
C LYS A 281 11.37 0.49 4.52
N VAL A 282 10.52 -0.07 3.67
CA VAL A 282 9.05 0.06 3.83
C VAL A 282 8.57 -0.56 5.14
N VAL A 283 9.15 -1.69 5.54
CA VAL A 283 8.78 -2.39 6.78
C VAL A 283 9.28 -1.66 8.01
N THR A 284 10.52 -1.17 8.00
CA THR A 284 11.20 -0.63 9.19
C THR A 284 11.02 0.87 9.37
N GLU A 285 10.89 1.65 8.29
CA GLU A 285 10.96 3.12 8.34
C GLU A 285 9.61 3.80 8.03
N ALA A 286 8.83 3.25 7.09
CA ALA A 286 7.61 3.90 6.57
C ALA A 286 6.36 3.81 7.47
N GLU A 287 6.46 3.28 8.69
CA GLU A 287 5.39 3.16 9.71
C GLU A 287 3.98 2.84 9.18
N VAL A 288 3.88 2.03 8.11
CA VAL A 288 2.63 1.76 7.40
C VAL A 288 1.52 1.23 8.32
N PRO A 289 1.79 0.36 9.32
CA PRO A 289 0.76 -0.07 10.27
C PRO A 289 0.12 1.09 11.04
N TRP A 290 0.93 2.04 11.52
CA TRP A 290 0.44 3.23 12.24
C TRP A 290 -0.40 4.12 11.31
N LEU A 291 0.05 4.32 10.07
CA LEU A 291 -0.69 5.09 9.08
C LEU A 291 -2.05 4.45 8.79
N CYS A 292 -2.08 3.13 8.57
CA CYS A 292 -3.32 2.38 8.34
C CYS A 292 -4.28 2.43 9.55
N GLU A 293 -3.75 2.41 10.77
CA GLU A 293 -4.55 2.56 11.98
C GLU A 293 -5.21 3.94 12.01
N ARG A 294 -4.43 5.01 11.81
CA ARG A 294 -4.93 6.40 11.77
C ARG A 294 -5.95 6.63 10.66
N LEU A 295 -5.76 6.02 9.49
CA LEU A 295 -6.73 6.05 8.40
C LEU A 295 -8.03 5.31 8.77
N GLY A 296 -7.93 4.21 9.54
CA GLY A 296 -9.10 3.55 10.13
C GLY A 296 -9.87 4.47 11.09
N TRP A 297 -9.16 5.22 11.94
CA TRP A 297 -9.76 6.24 12.79
C TRP A 297 -10.42 7.37 11.99
N LEU A 298 -9.82 7.77 10.86
CA LEU A 298 -10.40 8.75 9.95
C LEU A 298 -11.59 8.18 9.15
N ALA A 299 -11.70 6.87 8.99
CA ALA A 299 -12.84 6.21 8.37
C ALA A 299 -14.04 6.07 9.33
N LEU A 300 -13.79 6.03 10.64
CA LEU A 300 -14.84 5.97 11.66
C LEU A 300 -15.73 7.23 11.57
N GLY A 301 -17.02 7.02 11.31
CA GLY A 301 -18.04 8.06 11.36
C GLY A 301 -18.74 8.12 12.72
N GLY A 302 -19.67 9.05 12.86
CA GLY A 302 -20.66 9.05 13.95
C GLY A 302 -20.42 10.07 15.07
N LEU A 303 -21.28 9.98 16.10
CA LEU A 303 -21.41 10.98 17.17
C LEU A 303 -20.14 11.15 18.01
N ALA A 304 -19.43 10.05 18.31
CA ALA A 304 -18.20 10.09 19.09
C ALA A 304 -17.12 10.95 18.40
N ARG A 305 -16.94 10.77 17.09
CA ARG A 305 -16.00 11.58 16.31
C ARG A 305 -16.43 13.04 16.24
N SER A 306 -17.71 13.31 16.01
CA SER A 306 -18.24 14.68 16.00
C SER A 306 -18.00 15.39 17.33
N LEU A 307 -18.21 14.70 18.46
CA LEU A 307 -17.95 15.22 19.80
C LEU A 307 -16.45 15.48 20.01
N MET A 308 -15.58 14.53 19.68
CA MET A 308 -14.13 14.72 19.78
C MET A 308 -13.65 15.87 18.90
N ASN A 309 -14.24 16.05 17.71
CA ASN A 309 -13.90 17.16 16.85
C ASN A 309 -14.38 18.51 17.41
N ALA A 310 -15.56 18.55 18.03
CA ALA A 310 -16.08 19.76 18.68
C ALA A 310 -15.29 20.14 19.94
N LEU A 311 -14.69 19.18 20.64
CA LEU A 311 -13.95 19.42 21.88
C LEU A 311 -12.45 19.67 21.64
N VAL A 312 -11.80 18.89 20.78
CA VAL A 312 -10.34 18.89 20.65
C VAL A 312 -9.85 18.93 19.20
N PHE A 313 -10.68 19.36 18.25
CA PHE A 313 -10.31 19.42 16.83
C PHE A 313 -9.69 18.11 16.32
N TYR A 314 -10.21 16.97 16.78
CA TYR A 314 -9.61 15.66 16.54
C TYR A 314 -9.24 15.39 15.07
N ASP A 315 -10.14 15.75 14.13
CA ASP A 315 -9.88 15.57 12.70
C ASP A 315 -8.65 16.35 12.23
N LEU A 316 -8.41 17.54 12.79
CA LEU A 316 -7.25 18.36 12.44
C LEU A 316 -5.96 17.61 12.79
N HIS A 317 -5.86 17.11 14.03
CA HIS A 317 -4.67 16.40 14.48
C HIS A 317 -4.43 15.11 13.71
N VAL A 318 -5.50 14.33 13.47
CA VAL A 318 -5.38 13.06 12.73
C VAL A 318 -5.01 13.30 11.27
N CYS A 319 -5.69 14.22 10.57
CA CYS A 319 -5.37 14.50 9.17
C CYS A 319 -3.96 15.08 9.03
N GLU A 320 -3.53 15.95 9.94
CA GLU A 320 -2.19 16.54 9.94
C GLU A 320 -1.12 15.48 10.16
N ALA A 321 -1.33 14.57 11.12
CA ALA A 321 -0.39 13.51 11.41
C ALA A 321 -0.25 12.53 10.24
N ILE A 322 -1.37 12.15 9.60
CA ILE A 322 -1.39 11.32 8.38
C ILE A 322 -0.62 11.98 7.26
N VAL A 323 -0.94 13.25 6.97
CA VAL A 323 -0.32 14.03 5.89
C VAL A 323 1.18 14.19 6.10
N ARG A 324 1.60 14.59 7.31
CA ARG A 324 3.01 14.80 7.62
C ARG A 324 3.79 13.49 7.46
N ARG A 325 3.23 12.40 7.97
CA ARG A 325 3.87 11.09 7.89
C ARG A 325 3.97 10.60 6.45
N LEU A 326 2.90 10.74 5.66
CA LEU A 326 2.92 10.41 4.24
C LEU A 326 4.00 11.19 3.46
N VAL A 327 4.18 12.49 3.76
CA VAL A 327 5.23 13.30 3.14
C VAL A 327 6.63 12.79 3.53
N SER A 328 6.83 12.42 4.80
CA SER A 328 8.10 11.85 5.27
C SER A 328 8.41 10.49 4.64
N ASP A 329 7.39 9.65 4.47
CA ASP A 329 7.56 8.26 4.02
C ASP A 329 7.44 8.12 2.49
N ARG A 330 7.14 9.21 1.80
CA ARG A 330 6.83 9.25 0.35
C ARG A 330 7.83 8.45 -0.48
N GLN A 331 9.11 8.75 -0.33
CA GLN A 331 10.15 8.15 -1.16
C GLN A 331 10.24 6.63 -0.92
N MET A 332 10.13 6.20 0.33
CA MET A 332 10.18 4.79 0.70
C MET A 332 8.99 4.03 0.12
N LEU A 333 7.80 4.62 0.15
CA LEU A 333 6.59 4.03 -0.43
C LEU A 333 6.68 3.94 -1.96
N LEU A 334 7.20 4.98 -2.63
CA LEU A 334 7.44 4.95 -4.07
C LEU A 334 8.49 3.91 -4.46
N ASP A 335 9.60 3.84 -3.73
CA ASP A 335 10.65 2.84 -3.95
C ASP A 335 10.14 1.41 -3.72
N GLY A 336 9.24 1.23 -2.75
CA GLY A 336 8.57 -0.05 -2.49
C GLY A 336 7.62 -0.46 -3.60
N LEU A 337 6.83 0.47 -4.15
CA LEU A 337 5.96 0.21 -5.29
C LEU A 337 6.77 -0.10 -6.56
N ALA A 338 7.88 0.63 -6.78
CA ALA A 338 8.79 0.34 -7.88
C ALA A 338 9.43 -1.05 -7.74
N ALA A 339 9.87 -1.41 -6.53
CA ALA A 339 10.43 -2.73 -6.24
C ALA A 339 9.40 -3.85 -6.44
N MET A 340 8.12 -3.60 -6.11
CA MET A 340 7.02 -4.53 -6.38
C MET A 340 6.83 -4.75 -7.88
N ALA A 341 6.84 -3.68 -8.68
CA ALA A 341 6.72 -3.78 -10.14
C ALA A 341 7.89 -4.56 -10.77
N GLU A 342 9.13 -4.29 -10.33
CA GLU A 342 10.31 -5.07 -10.75
C GLU A 342 10.22 -6.54 -10.37
N PHE A 343 9.83 -6.82 -9.12
CA PHE A 343 9.66 -8.18 -8.65
C PHE A 343 8.63 -8.92 -9.50
N GLU A 344 7.47 -8.31 -9.79
CA GLU A 344 6.45 -8.94 -10.63
C GLU A 344 6.98 -9.27 -12.03
N ALA A 345 7.71 -8.35 -12.67
CA ALA A 345 8.29 -8.59 -13.98
C ALA A 345 9.32 -9.74 -13.96
N LEU A 346 10.22 -9.75 -12.97
CA LEU A 346 11.20 -10.84 -12.80
C LEU A 346 10.54 -12.19 -12.48
N ALA A 347 9.54 -12.19 -11.61
CA ALA A 347 8.76 -13.38 -11.26
C ALA A 347 8.01 -13.92 -12.48
N SER A 348 7.51 -13.04 -13.35
CA SER A 348 6.87 -13.39 -14.62
C SER A 348 7.80 -14.19 -15.54
N LEU A 349 9.02 -13.68 -15.73
CA LEU A 349 10.07 -14.37 -16.51
C LEU A 349 10.50 -15.68 -15.84
N ALA A 350 10.55 -15.70 -14.51
CA ALA A 350 10.92 -16.89 -13.74
C ALA A 350 9.86 -17.99 -13.79
N CYS A 351 8.56 -17.65 -13.79
CA CYS A 351 7.47 -18.59 -14.02
C CYS A 351 7.62 -19.28 -15.38
N PHE A 352 7.82 -18.48 -16.45
CA PHE A 352 8.06 -19.03 -17.78
C PHE A 352 9.27 -19.99 -17.81
N ALA A 353 10.36 -19.63 -17.12
CA ALA A 353 11.55 -20.46 -17.03
C ALA A 353 11.32 -21.77 -16.23
N ALA A 354 10.54 -21.72 -15.14
CA ALA A 354 10.25 -22.85 -14.27
C ALA A 354 9.23 -23.83 -14.88
N GLU A 355 8.28 -23.33 -15.66
CA GLU A 355 7.19 -24.11 -16.26
C GLU A 355 7.64 -24.89 -17.51
N ARG A 356 8.76 -24.51 -18.14
CA ARG A 356 9.27 -25.15 -19.37
C ARG A 356 10.51 -25.99 -19.14
N ARG A 357 10.58 -27.14 -19.82
CA ARG A 357 11.79 -27.98 -19.85
C ARG A 357 12.82 -27.39 -20.82
N GLY A 358 14.09 -27.36 -20.40
CA GLY A 358 15.20 -26.96 -21.26
C GLY A 358 15.40 -25.46 -21.44
N THR A 359 14.90 -24.62 -20.53
CA THR A 359 15.18 -23.18 -20.55
C THR A 359 16.69 -22.94 -20.49
N CYS A 360 17.26 -22.39 -21.58
CA CYS A 360 18.66 -22.01 -21.67
C CYS A 360 18.83 -20.52 -21.36
N TYR A 361 19.91 -20.20 -20.64
CA TYR A 361 20.34 -18.82 -20.44
C TYR A 361 21.60 -18.59 -21.27
N PRO A 362 21.60 -17.66 -22.24
CA PRO A 362 22.74 -17.47 -23.11
C PRO A 362 23.96 -17.01 -22.30
N GLU A 363 25.10 -17.65 -22.55
CA GLU A 363 26.39 -17.16 -22.09
C GLU A 363 26.73 -15.90 -22.88
N LEU A 364 26.95 -14.81 -22.16
CA LEU A 364 27.38 -13.56 -22.75
C LEU A 364 28.90 -13.56 -22.66
N THR A 365 29.59 -13.51 -23.78
CA THR A 365 31.05 -13.38 -23.84
C THR A 365 31.47 -11.92 -23.90
#